data_AF-J2JSJ7-F1
#
_entry.id   AF-J2JSJ7-F1
#
_cell.length_a   1.000
_cell.length_b   1.000
_cell.length_c   1.000
_cell.angle_alpha   90.00
_cell.angle_beta   90.00
_cell.angle_gamma   90.00
#
_symmetry.space_group_name_H-M   'P 1'
#
loop_
_entity.id
_entity.type
_entity.pdbx_description
1 polymer ?
#
loop_
_entity_poly.entity_id
_entity_poly.type
_entity_poly.pdbx_seq_one_letter_code
_entity_poly.pdbx_strand_id
1 'polypeptide(L)'
;MVTVLGVDACPAGWLAVGLHDGRFADARVVSTLGCLLAGAAVDGVAVVAVDMPLGLLDAGWRRADTEAAALLGPRRGSVFRVPPRAVWQEEEYDDARRRCRELTGAGLSRQTWGLARKLREANACLAEPGGGRLFEVHPEVSFRALAGGTVLLPRKKSWAGQMAHGVRSSPRPASFSRTTWGTRGVPRRTTCWTRPLPRGRPTGLPAAVRAPSRIRPSAPRAGARWPSGTDLRSLV
;
A
#
# COMPACT_ATOMS: atom_id res chain seq x y z
N MET A 1 5.37 -19.72 -2.54
CA MET A 1 5.31 -18.61 -3.50
C MET A 1 4.13 -17.77 -3.10
N VAL A 2 4.39 -16.55 -2.61
CA VAL A 2 3.37 -15.63 -2.10
C VAL A 2 3.40 -14.36 -2.93
N THR A 3 2.24 -13.99 -3.46
CA THR A 3 2.03 -12.71 -4.14
C THR A 3 1.30 -11.75 -3.22
N VAL A 4 1.81 -10.54 -3.09
CA VAL A 4 1.19 -9.44 -2.34
C VAL A 4 1.13 -8.18 -3.20
N LEU A 5 0.13 -7.34 -2.96
CA LEU A 5 -0.04 -6.04 -3.63
C LEU A 5 0.06 -4.92 -2.60
N GLY A 6 0.90 -3.92 -2.85
CA GLY A 6 0.85 -2.62 -2.17
C GLY A 6 0.07 -1.62 -3.02
N VAL A 7 -0.86 -0.89 -2.42
CA VAL A 7 -1.85 -0.06 -3.13
C VAL A 7 -1.92 1.34 -2.54
N ASP A 8 -1.88 2.35 -3.40
CA ASP A 8 -2.04 3.76 -3.03
C ASP A 8 -3.03 4.47 -3.97
N ALA A 9 -3.76 5.43 -3.43
CA ALA A 9 -4.71 6.22 -4.18
C ALA A 9 -4.01 7.24 -5.07
N CYS A 10 -4.48 7.39 -6.31
CA CYS A 10 -3.97 8.40 -7.23
C CYS A 10 -5.12 9.07 -7.99
N PRO A 11 -4.90 10.21 -8.66
CA PRO A 11 -5.95 10.89 -9.42
C PRO A 11 -6.62 10.00 -10.48
N ALA A 12 -5.88 9.05 -11.05
CA ALA A 12 -6.36 8.12 -12.07
C ALA A 12 -7.10 6.88 -11.50
N GLY A 13 -7.11 6.69 -10.18
CA GLY A 13 -7.69 5.50 -9.55
C GLY A 13 -6.82 5.00 -8.41
N TRP A 14 -6.21 3.84 -8.60
CA TRP A 14 -5.34 3.17 -7.64
C TRP A 14 -4.08 2.67 -8.35
N LEU A 15 -2.92 2.97 -7.79
CA LEU A 15 -1.65 2.38 -8.19
C LEU A 15 -1.42 1.13 -7.35
N ALA A 16 -1.26 -0.02 -7.99
CA ALA A 16 -0.91 -1.28 -7.34
C ALA A 16 0.50 -1.69 -7.76
N VAL A 17 1.30 -2.13 -6.79
CA VAL A 17 2.63 -2.70 -6.97
C VAL A 17 2.62 -4.13 -6.49
N GLY A 18 2.91 -5.08 -7.38
CA GLY A 18 2.99 -6.50 -7.07
C GLY A 18 4.37 -6.92 -6.63
N LEU A 19 4.43 -7.67 -5.54
CA LEU A 19 5.60 -8.42 -5.13
C LEU A 19 5.32 -9.91 -5.21
N HIS A 20 6.27 -10.65 -5.77
CA HIS A 20 6.28 -12.11 -5.74
C HIS A 20 7.50 -12.56 -4.92
N ASP A 21 7.26 -13.22 -3.79
CA ASP A 21 8.30 -13.63 -2.83
C ASP A 21 9.24 -12.46 -2.45
N GLY A 22 8.64 -11.29 -2.18
CA GLY A 22 9.35 -10.08 -1.76
C GLY A 22 10.11 -9.34 -2.87
N ARG A 23 10.01 -9.79 -4.12
CA ARG A 23 10.63 -9.14 -5.28
C ARG A 23 9.59 -8.43 -6.12
N PHE A 24 9.94 -7.26 -6.64
CA PHE A 24 9.10 -6.54 -7.59
C PHE A 24 8.74 -7.45 -8.77
N ALA A 25 7.44 -7.53 -9.07
CA ALA A 25 6.89 -8.28 -10.18
C ALA A 25 6.33 -7.32 -11.24
N ASP A 26 5.38 -6.48 -10.84
CA ASP A 26 4.72 -5.54 -11.74
C ASP A 26 4.20 -4.29 -11.01
N ALA A 27 3.79 -3.30 -11.79
CA ALA A 27 3.03 -2.14 -11.31
C ALA A 27 1.94 -1.80 -12.32
N ARG A 28 0.75 -1.45 -11.84
CA ARG A 28 -0.41 -1.14 -12.69
C ARG A 28 -1.30 -0.10 -12.06
N VAL A 29 -1.94 0.71 -12.89
CA VAL A 29 -2.99 1.64 -12.48
C VAL A 29 -4.33 1.03 -12.87
N VAL A 30 -5.26 0.98 -11.92
CA VAL A 30 -6.63 0.52 -12.12
C VAL A 30 -7.59 1.62 -11.71
N SER A 31 -8.73 1.70 -12.39
CA SER A 31 -9.72 2.75 -12.13
C SER A 31 -10.41 2.58 -10.77
N THR A 32 -10.68 1.32 -10.38
CA THR A 32 -11.35 0.98 -9.12
C THR A 32 -10.62 -0.11 -8.34
N LEU A 33 -10.75 -0.08 -7.01
CA LEU A 33 -10.21 -1.07 -6.09
C LEU A 33 -10.96 -2.40 -6.23
N GLY A 34 -12.26 -2.37 -6.51
CA GLY A 34 -13.05 -3.57 -6.79
C GLY A 34 -12.51 -4.38 -7.97
N CYS A 35 -12.13 -3.71 -9.07
CA CYS A 35 -11.49 -4.39 -10.20
C CYS A 35 -10.13 -5.00 -9.81
N LEU A 36 -9.37 -4.32 -8.95
CA LEU A 36 -8.11 -4.87 -8.43
C LEU A 36 -8.33 -6.16 -7.64
N LEU A 37 -9.30 -6.14 -6.72
CA LEU A 37 -9.61 -7.26 -5.82
C LEU A 37 -10.14 -8.47 -6.60
N ALA A 38 -11.00 -8.24 -7.59
CA ALA A 38 -11.48 -9.31 -8.46
C ALA A 38 -10.33 -10.01 -9.21
N GLY A 39 -9.40 -9.24 -9.80
CA GLY A 39 -8.20 -9.80 -10.43
C GLY A 39 -7.28 -10.50 -9.43
N ALA A 40 -7.06 -9.89 -8.26
CA ALA A 40 -6.24 -10.44 -7.19
C ALA A 40 -6.76 -11.81 -6.69
N ALA A 41 -8.09 -11.99 -6.63
CA ALA A 41 -8.70 -13.27 -6.29
C ALA A 41 -8.42 -14.35 -7.33
N VAL A 42 -8.50 -14.02 -8.62
CA VAL A 42 -8.19 -14.94 -9.74
C VAL A 42 -6.72 -15.31 -9.76
N ASP A 43 -5.84 -14.34 -9.53
CA ASP A 43 -4.38 -14.51 -9.56
C ASP A 43 -3.81 -15.16 -8.29
N GLY A 44 -4.67 -15.48 -7.29
CA GLY A 44 -4.25 -16.10 -6.04
C GLY A 44 -3.40 -15.18 -5.15
N VAL A 45 -3.57 -13.86 -5.25
CA VAL A 45 -2.88 -12.88 -4.40
C VAL A 45 -3.29 -13.09 -2.94
N ALA A 46 -2.31 -13.22 -2.05
CA ALA A 46 -2.55 -13.46 -0.64
C ALA A 46 -3.06 -12.22 0.10
N VAL A 47 -2.44 -11.06 -0.17
CA VAL A 47 -2.67 -9.80 0.55
C VAL A 47 -2.73 -8.63 -0.42
N VAL A 48 -3.69 -7.74 -0.21
CA VAL A 48 -3.80 -6.42 -0.83
C VAL A 48 -3.70 -5.38 0.28
N ALA A 49 -2.52 -4.79 0.44
CA ALA A 49 -2.17 -3.78 1.41
C ALA A 49 -2.49 -2.37 0.85
N VAL A 50 -3.41 -1.63 1.45
CA VAL A 50 -3.84 -0.30 0.99
C VAL A 50 -3.53 0.79 2.01
N ASP A 51 -2.96 1.91 1.57
CA ASP A 51 -2.78 3.13 2.38
C ASP A 51 -4.11 3.92 2.47
N MET A 52 -5.11 3.29 3.09
CA MET A 52 -6.44 3.87 3.28
C MET A 52 -7.08 3.30 4.55
N PRO A 53 -7.67 4.14 5.43
CA PRO A 53 -8.41 3.65 6.59
C PRO A 53 -9.58 2.75 6.20
N LEU A 54 -9.67 1.59 6.87
CA LEU A 54 -10.71 0.56 6.68
C LEU A 54 -11.49 0.31 7.98
N GLY A 55 -12.75 -0.11 7.89
CA GLY A 55 -13.53 -0.43 9.09
C GLY A 55 -13.89 0.82 9.91
N LEU A 56 -14.62 1.75 9.29
CA LEU A 56 -15.11 2.96 9.93
C LEU A 56 -16.10 2.61 11.06
N LEU A 57 -15.94 3.28 12.20
CA LEU A 57 -16.85 3.19 13.35
C LEU A 57 -18.07 4.09 13.16
N ASP A 58 -19.15 3.78 13.86
CA ASP A 58 -20.35 4.63 13.85
C ASP A 58 -20.19 5.87 14.76
N ALA A 59 -19.33 5.79 15.78
CA ALA A 59 -18.99 6.89 16.67
C ALA A 59 -17.57 6.74 17.25
N GLY A 60 -17.00 7.85 17.74
CA GLY A 60 -15.70 7.88 18.41
C GLY A 60 -14.50 7.74 17.47
N TRP A 61 -13.34 7.44 18.06
CA TRP A 61 -12.07 7.30 17.34
C TRP A 61 -11.64 5.83 17.27
N ARG A 62 -11.06 5.43 16.14
CA ARG A 62 -10.55 4.07 15.96
C ARG A 62 -9.35 3.81 16.88
N ARG A 63 -9.36 2.63 17.49
CA ARG A 63 -8.23 2.12 18.26
C ARG A 63 -6.97 2.01 17.38
N ALA A 64 -7.11 1.56 16.14
CA ALA A 64 -6.03 1.47 15.16
C ALA A 64 -5.27 2.81 15.01
N ASP A 65 -5.98 3.91 14.79
CA ASP A 65 -5.36 5.24 14.64
C ASP A 65 -4.64 5.69 15.93
N THR A 66 -5.18 5.33 17.09
CA THR A 66 -4.58 5.68 18.40
C THR A 66 -3.31 4.89 18.65
N GLU A 67 -3.31 3.59 18.34
CA GLU A 67 -2.15 2.71 18.48
C GLU A 67 -1.06 3.07 17.47
N ALA A 68 -1.41 3.32 16.20
CA ALA A 68 -0.48 3.80 15.19
C ALA A 68 0.18 5.12 15.65
N ALA A 69 -0.60 6.05 16.19
CA ALA A 69 -0.09 7.32 16.70
C ALA A 69 0.88 7.11 17.88
N ALA A 70 0.58 6.19 18.80
CA ALA A 70 1.45 5.84 19.92
C ALA A 70 2.77 5.22 19.43
N LEU A 71 2.71 4.33 18.44
CA LEU A 71 3.88 3.73 17.80
C LEU A 71 4.78 4.78 17.12
N LEU A 72 4.22 5.83 16.54
CA LEU A 72 4.99 6.87 15.86
C LEU A 72 5.53 7.97 16.80
N GLY A 73 5.06 8.04 18.05
CA GLY A 73 5.55 8.96 19.08
C GLY A 73 5.58 10.43 18.61
N PRO A 74 6.76 11.08 18.49
CA PRO A 74 6.89 12.44 17.95
C PRO A 74 6.24 12.65 16.57
N ARG A 75 6.01 11.58 15.81
CA ARG A 75 5.36 11.60 14.49
C ARG A 75 3.92 11.17 14.49
N ARG A 76 3.27 11.09 15.65
CA ARG A 76 1.83 10.83 15.77
C ARG A 76 0.95 11.65 14.82
N GLY A 77 1.38 12.87 14.45
CA GLY A 77 0.67 13.74 13.50
C GLY A 77 0.73 13.30 12.03
N SER A 78 1.53 12.29 11.67
CA SER A 78 1.46 11.66 10.35
C SER A 78 0.38 10.58 10.26
N VAL A 79 -0.20 10.15 11.40
CA VAL A 79 -1.35 9.25 11.39
C VAL A 79 -2.59 10.06 11.07
N PHE A 80 -3.27 9.68 9.99
CA PHE A 80 -4.55 10.23 9.66
C PHE A 80 -5.63 9.60 10.55
N ARG A 81 -6.13 10.36 11.54
CA ARG A 81 -7.25 9.92 12.37
C ARG A 81 -8.54 10.06 11.58
N VAL A 82 -9.22 8.95 11.34
CA VAL A 82 -10.41 8.93 10.50
C VAL A 82 -11.67 9.21 11.33
N PRO A 83 -12.51 10.18 10.92
CA PRO A 83 -13.80 10.40 11.56
C PRO A 83 -14.77 9.23 11.36
N PRO A 84 -15.84 9.16 12.16
CA PRO A 84 -16.89 8.14 12.05
C PRO A 84 -17.54 8.07 10.67
N ARG A 85 -18.11 6.90 10.35
CA ARG A 85 -18.77 6.55 9.08
C ARG A 85 -19.76 7.60 8.60
N ALA A 86 -20.59 8.14 9.50
CA ALA A 86 -21.61 9.13 9.16
C ALA A 86 -21.02 10.40 8.50
N VAL A 87 -19.82 10.84 8.90
CA VAL A 87 -19.13 11.99 8.30
C VAL A 87 -18.89 11.77 6.81
N TRP A 88 -18.57 10.53 6.45
CA TRP A 88 -18.27 10.14 5.08
C TRP A 88 -19.52 9.81 4.28
N GLN A 89 -20.72 9.78 4.87
CA GLN A 89 -21.97 9.57 4.13
C GLN A 89 -22.58 10.87 3.61
N GLU A 90 -22.16 12.01 4.16
CA GLU A 90 -22.59 13.34 3.71
C GLU A 90 -22.17 13.62 2.26
N GLU A 91 -23.01 14.30 1.50
CA GLU A 91 -22.71 14.65 0.10
C GLU A 91 -21.80 15.87 0.01
N GLU A 92 -22.06 16.86 0.86
CA GLU A 92 -21.38 18.16 0.85
C GLU A 92 -20.37 18.30 1.99
N TYR A 93 -19.30 19.07 1.71
CA TYR A 93 -18.21 19.28 2.67
C TYR A 93 -18.69 19.97 3.96
N ASP A 94 -19.59 20.94 3.86
CA ASP A 94 -20.04 21.69 5.03
C ASP A 94 -20.90 20.83 5.96
N ASP A 95 -21.66 19.90 5.41
CA ASP A 95 -22.47 18.93 6.16
C ASP A 95 -21.55 17.91 6.85
N ALA A 96 -20.59 17.35 6.10
CA ALA A 96 -19.55 16.47 6.64
C ALA A 96 -18.77 17.14 7.78
N ARG A 97 -18.42 18.40 7.63
CA ARG A 97 -17.70 19.18 8.64
C ARG A 97 -18.52 19.40 9.89
N ARG A 98 -19.81 19.75 9.77
CA ARG A 98 -20.72 19.89 10.91
C ARG A 98 -20.88 18.54 11.63
N ARG A 99 -21.13 17.48 10.88
CA ARG A 99 -21.28 16.11 11.40
C ARG A 99 -20.03 15.62 12.12
N CYS A 100 -18.85 15.89 11.57
CA CYS A 100 -17.58 15.56 12.21
C CYS A 100 -17.44 16.26 13.56
N ARG A 101 -17.79 17.55 13.64
CA ARG A 101 -17.72 18.33 14.87
C ARG A 101 -18.71 17.82 15.92
N GLU A 102 -19.92 17.47 15.53
CA GLU A 102 -20.93 16.88 16.43
C GLU A 102 -20.45 15.55 17.03
N LEU A 103 -19.92 14.66 16.20
CA LEU A 103 -19.57 13.30 16.63
C LEU A 103 -18.22 13.19 17.34
N THR A 104 -17.31 14.13 17.11
CA THR A 104 -15.91 14.00 17.57
C THR A 104 -15.38 15.21 18.33
N GLY A 105 -16.09 16.35 18.28
CA GLY A 105 -15.58 17.65 18.74
C GLY A 105 -14.50 18.27 17.84
N ALA A 106 -13.99 17.54 16.85
CA ALA A 106 -12.94 17.99 15.94
C ALA A 106 -13.49 18.40 14.56
N GLY A 107 -12.76 19.29 13.87
CA GLY A 107 -13.10 19.70 12.52
C GLY A 107 -12.60 18.73 11.46
N LEU A 108 -13.31 18.69 10.33
CA LEU A 108 -12.87 18.03 9.10
C LEU A 108 -12.15 19.05 8.20
N SER A 109 -10.99 18.68 7.64
CA SER A 109 -10.27 19.54 6.69
C SER A 109 -10.69 19.25 5.24
N ARG A 110 -10.59 20.25 4.34
CA ARG A 110 -10.82 20.04 2.90
C ARG A 110 -9.87 19.02 2.28
N GLN A 111 -8.61 19.02 2.70
CA GLN A 111 -7.62 18.05 2.21
C GLN A 111 -8.04 16.62 2.58
N THR A 112 -8.50 16.42 3.81
CA THR A 112 -9.07 15.15 4.26
C THR A 112 -10.31 14.77 3.47
N TRP A 113 -11.22 15.72 3.26
CA TRP A 113 -12.44 15.50 2.48
C TRP A 113 -12.16 15.10 1.03
N GLY A 114 -11.07 15.58 0.44
CA GLY A 114 -10.62 15.14 -0.89
C GLY A 114 -10.40 13.63 -1.02
N LEU A 115 -10.23 12.91 0.09
CA LEU A 115 -10.11 11.45 0.12
C LEU A 115 -11.46 10.73 0.20
N ALA A 116 -12.57 11.43 0.42
CA ALA A 116 -13.87 10.82 0.72
C ALA A 116 -14.28 9.76 -0.32
N ARG A 117 -14.10 10.03 -1.61
CA ARG A 117 -14.42 9.07 -2.67
C ARG A 117 -13.60 7.77 -2.54
N LYS A 118 -12.29 7.88 -2.31
CA LYS A 118 -11.39 6.73 -2.21
C LYS A 118 -11.60 5.95 -0.92
N LEU A 119 -11.89 6.66 0.16
CA LEU A 119 -12.21 6.06 1.47
C LEU A 119 -13.54 5.31 1.45
N ARG A 120 -14.59 5.88 0.84
CA ARG A 120 -15.88 5.20 0.62
C ARG A 120 -15.69 3.94 -0.22
N GLU A 121 -14.98 4.06 -1.33
CA GLU A 121 -14.69 2.95 -2.24
C GLU A 121 -13.98 1.79 -1.51
N ALA A 122 -12.92 2.10 -0.75
CA ALA A 122 -12.16 1.10 0.00
C ALA A 122 -13.02 0.39 1.06
N ASN A 123 -13.84 1.15 1.79
CA ASN A 123 -14.71 0.58 2.83
C ASN A 123 -15.91 -0.20 2.26
N ALA A 124 -16.39 0.16 1.07
CA ALA A 124 -17.37 -0.67 0.35
C ALA A 124 -16.74 -2.00 -0.07
N CYS A 125 -15.54 -1.98 -0.65
CA CYS A 125 -14.82 -3.19 -1.03
C CYS A 125 -14.52 -4.14 0.15
N LEU A 126 -14.35 -3.60 1.35
CA LEU A 126 -14.15 -4.43 2.55
C LEU A 126 -15.37 -5.31 2.87
N ALA A 127 -16.59 -4.86 2.54
CA ALA A 127 -17.83 -5.59 2.79
C ALA A 127 -18.17 -6.62 1.69
N GLU A 128 -17.51 -6.54 0.53
CA GLU A 128 -17.77 -7.38 -0.64
C GLU A 128 -16.98 -8.70 -0.61
N PRO A 129 -17.39 -9.72 -1.40
CA PRO A 129 -16.60 -10.93 -1.63
C PRO A 129 -15.19 -10.57 -2.14
N GLY A 130 -14.17 -10.90 -1.34
CA GLY A 130 -12.77 -10.54 -1.61
C GLY A 130 -12.18 -9.50 -0.63
N GLY A 131 -13.03 -8.81 0.14
CA GLY A 131 -12.62 -7.88 1.18
C GLY A 131 -11.72 -8.51 2.26
N GLY A 132 -11.82 -9.82 2.50
CA GLY A 132 -10.94 -10.55 3.42
C GLY A 132 -9.45 -10.60 3.02
N ARG A 133 -9.09 -10.13 1.82
CA ARG A 133 -7.69 -9.95 1.38
C ARG A 133 -7.22 -8.51 1.45
N LEU A 134 -8.09 -7.57 1.78
CA LEU A 134 -7.81 -6.14 1.85
C LEU A 134 -7.37 -5.78 3.27
N PHE A 135 -6.17 -5.23 3.40
CA PHE A 135 -5.57 -4.84 4.67
C PHE A 135 -5.17 -3.37 4.65
N GLU A 136 -5.49 -2.66 5.73
CA GLU A 136 -5.08 -1.28 5.92
C GLU A 136 -3.62 -1.21 6.35
N VAL A 137 -2.84 -0.43 5.63
CA VAL A 137 -1.42 -0.25 5.89
C VAL A 137 -1.14 1.22 6.16
N HIS A 138 -0.37 1.49 7.20
CA HIS A 138 0.20 2.82 7.42
C HIS A 138 1.66 2.82 6.97
N PRO A 139 2.05 3.54 5.91
CA PRO A 139 3.42 3.53 5.41
C PRO A 139 4.44 3.89 6.49
N GLU A 140 4.20 4.90 7.33
CA GLU A 140 5.12 5.29 8.40
C GLU A 140 5.30 4.21 9.46
N VAL A 141 4.23 3.48 9.81
CA VAL A 141 4.31 2.36 10.76
C VAL A 141 5.06 1.19 10.13
N SER A 142 4.77 0.90 8.86
CA SER A 142 5.43 -0.14 8.08
C SER A 142 6.93 0.12 7.95
N PHE A 143 7.31 1.34 7.60
CA PHE A 143 8.70 1.76 7.51
C PHE A 143 9.41 1.71 8.86
N ARG A 144 8.73 2.08 9.95
CA ARG A 144 9.28 1.92 11.30
C ARG A 144 9.54 0.44 11.62
N ALA A 145 8.60 -0.45 11.28
CA ALA A 145 8.76 -1.88 11.48
C ALA A 145 9.93 -2.44 10.66
N LEU A 146 10.05 -2.07 9.38
CA LEU A 146 11.17 -2.44 8.52
C LEU A 146 12.53 -1.94 9.03
N ALA A 147 12.55 -0.78 9.72
CA ALA A 147 13.72 -0.21 10.35
C ALA A 147 14.03 -0.80 11.75
N GLY A 148 13.39 -1.91 12.14
CA GLY A 148 13.62 -2.57 13.43
C GLY A 148 12.97 -1.86 14.63
N GLY A 149 11.96 -1.02 14.41
CA GLY A 149 11.14 -0.42 15.47
C GLY A 149 11.74 0.81 16.17
N THR A 150 13.00 1.16 15.90
CA THR A 150 13.76 2.16 16.66
C THR A 150 13.96 3.49 15.94
N VAL A 151 13.95 3.51 14.61
CA VAL A 151 14.27 4.72 13.83
C VAL A 151 13.01 5.33 13.21
N LEU A 152 12.71 6.57 13.57
CA LEU A 152 11.76 7.40 12.84
C LEU A 152 12.42 7.87 11.53
N LEU A 153 12.28 7.09 10.45
CA LEU A 153 12.85 7.43 9.12
C LEU A 153 12.52 8.87 8.74
N PRO A 154 13.41 9.73 8.26
CA PRO A 154 13.15 11.16 7.99
C PRO A 154 11.83 11.43 7.21
N ARG A 155 11.26 12.64 7.34
CA ARG A 155 9.98 13.01 6.67
C ARG A 155 9.99 12.58 5.19
N LYS A 156 8.89 12.02 4.69
CA LYS A 156 8.75 11.50 3.30
C LYS A 156 9.19 12.51 2.22
N LYS A 157 9.00 13.81 2.48
CA LYS A 157 9.38 14.92 1.57
C LYS A 157 10.82 15.45 1.76
N SER A 158 11.54 14.99 2.77
CA SER A 158 12.96 15.34 2.94
C SER A 158 13.81 14.45 2.04
N TRP A 159 14.93 14.98 1.54
CA TRP A 159 15.90 14.21 0.75
C TRP A 159 16.39 12.96 1.51
N ALA A 160 16.67 13.10 2.80
CA ALA A 160 17.01 11.98 3.69
C ALA A 160 15.85 10.97 3.86
N GLY A 161 14.60 11.42 3.72
CA GLY A 161 13.42 10.57 3.73
C GLY A 161 13.34 9.75 2.45
N GLN A 162 13.51 10.37 1.29
CA GLN A 162 13.53 9.64 0.01
C GLN A 162 14.62 8.56 -0.03
N MET A 163 15.81 8.87 0.52
CA MET A 163 16.93 7.93 0.62
C MET A 163 16.73 6.82 1.67
N ALA A 164 15.97 7.08 2.74
CA ALA A 164 15.71 6.10 3.79
C ALA A 164 14.49 5.21 3.51
N HIS A 165 13.50 5.72 2.76
CA HIS A 165 12.32 4.98 2.29
C HIS A 165 12.58 4.21 0.99
N GLY A 166 13.61 4.59 0.24
CA GLY A 166 14.17 3.76 -0.81
C GLY A 166 14.86 2.56 -0.17
N VAL A 167 14.27 1.37 -0.30
CA VAL A 167 14.94 0.10 0.03
C VAL A 167 16.35 0.16 -0.56
N ARG A 168 17.36 -0.07 0.30
CA ARG A 168 18.78 -0.09 -0.08
C ARG A 168 19.03 -1.26 -1.02
N SER A 169 18.64 -1.14 -2.28
CA SER A 169 19.17 -1.93 -3.37
C SER A 169 20.45 -1.24 -3.83
N SER A 170 21.58 -1.91 -3.68
CA SER A 170 22.84 -1.52 -4.33
C SER A 170 23.51 -2.78 -4.88
N PRO A 171 24.17 -2.72 -6.06
CA PRO A 171 23.86 -1.93 -7.25
C PRO A 171 24.01 -2.80 -8.54
N ARG A 172 23.27 -2.64 -9.65
CA ARG A 172 23.23 -1.58 -10.68
C ARG A 172 22.18 -2.02 -11.74
N PRO A 173 21.63 -1.11 -12.56
CA PRO A 173 21.47 -1.43 -13.97
C PRO A 173 22.28 -0.49 -14.86
N ALA A 174 22.68 -1.03 -16.01
CA ALA A 174 23.43 -0.36 -17.04
C ALA A 174 22.67 0.86 -17.61
N SER A 175 23.43 1.91 -17.89
CA SER A 175 23.17 2.99 -18.86
C SER A 175 21.71 3.32 -19.20
N PHE A 176 21.19 4.38 -18.58
CA PHE A 176 19.99 5.07 -19.04
C PHE A 176 20.38 6.06 -20.15
N SER A 177 20.11 5.72 -21.41
CA SER A 177 20.25 6.66 -22.52
C SER A 177 19.13 7.70 -22.45
N ARG A 178 19.55 8.96 -22.42
CA ARG A 178 18.72 10.16 -22.38
C ARG A 178 17.95 10.31 -23.70
N THR A 179 16.63 10.19 -23.68
CA THR A 179 15.77 10.64 -24.79
C THR A 179 14.83 11.73 -24.29
N THR A 180 14.93 12.86 -24.97
CA THR A 180 14.24 14.14 -24.75
C THR A 180 12.72 14.00 -24.89
N TRP A 181 11.98 14.60 -23.95
CA TRP A 181 10.53 14.74 -24.02
C TRP A 181 10.16 15.82 -25.04
N GLY A 182 9.61 15.38 -26.18
CA GLY A 182 8.95 16.24 -27.15
C GLY A 182 7.50 16.51 -26.74
N THR A 183 7.12 17.78 -26.75
CA THR A 183 5.77 18.29 -26.56
C THR A 183 4.84 17.91 -27.72
N ARG A 184 3.69 17.27 -27.42
CA ARG A 184 2.31 17.50 -27.95
C ARG A 184 1.49 16.20 -28.03
N GLY A 185 0.21 16.31 -27.67
CA GLY A 185 -0.86 15.44 -28.21
C GLY A 185 -1.61 14.58 -27.19
N VAL A 186 -2.82 15.00 -26.83
CA VAL A 186 -3.85 14.16 -26.19
C VAL A 186 -4.37 13.15 -27.24
N PRO A 187 -4.74 11.93 -26.82
CA PRO A 187 -6.09 11.48 -27.20
C PRO A 187 -6.85 10.79 -26.06
N ARG A 188 -8.17 11.04 -26.10
CA ARG A 188 -9.23 10.32 -25.40
C ARG A 188 -9.38 8.91 -25.99
N ARG A 189 -9.46 7.88 -25.13
CA ARG A 189 -10.45 6.76 -25.15
C ARG A 189 -9.97 5.63 -24.24
N THR A 190 -10.89 5.22 -23.38
CA THR A 190 -10.85 4.03 -22.52
C THR A 190 -10.84 2.77 -23.37
N THR A 191 -9.90 1.85 -23.10
CA THR A 191 -10.05 0.43 -23.45
C THR A 191 -9.09 -0.39 -22.58
N CYS A 192 -9.68 -1.31 -21.81
CA CYS A 192 -8.98 -2.33 -21.06
C CYS A 192 -8.31 -3.29 -22.05
N TRP A 193 -6.99 -3.40 -22.02
CA TRP A 193 -6.25 -4.40 -22.81
C TRP A 193 -5.63 -5.44 -21.87
N THR A 194 -6.27 -6.60 -21.78
CA THR A 194 -5.61 -7.85 -21.42
C THR A 194 -5.06 -8.47 -22.70
N ARG A 195 -3.74 -8.54 -22.87
CA ARG A 195 -3.10 -9.30 -23.95
C ARG A 195 -2.39 -10.52 -23.36
N PRO A 196 -2.72 -11.76 -23.76
CA PRO A 196 -1.95 -12.93 -23.35
C PRO A 196 -0.60 -12.96 -24.10
N LEU A 197 0.46 -13.37 -23.40
CA LEU A 197 1.74 -13.71 -24.03
C LEU A 197 1.64 -15.07 -24.76
N PRO A 198 2.24 -15.23 -25.95
CA PRO A 198 2.18 -16.47 -26.71
C PRO A 198 3.08 -17.56 -26.09
N ARG A 199 2.56 -18.80 -26.12
CA ARG A 199 3.26 -20.04 -25.72
C ARG A 199 4.33 -20.38 -26.77
N GLY A 200 5.59 -20.49 -26.34
CA GLY A 200 6.67 -21.12 -27.12
C GLY A 200 7.13 -22.42 -26.43
N ARG A 201 7.24 -23.51 -27.20
CA ARG A 201 7.80 -24.81 -26.79
C ARG A 201 9.25 -24.98 -27.34
N PRO A 202 10.02 -25.97 -26.84
CA PRO A 202 11.45 -25.82 -26.55
C PRO A 202 12.37 -26.41 -27.62
N THR A 203 13.62 -25.92 -27.69
CA THR A 203 14.74 -26.63 -28.34
C THR A 203 16.07 -26.30 -27.65
N GLY A 204 16.88 -27.36 -27.42
CA GLY A 204 18.35 -27.31 -27.49
C GLY A 204 19.15 -26.93 -26.25
N LEU A 205 19.61 -27.93 -25.49
CA LEU A 205 20.83 -27.89 -24.66
C LEU A 205 22.09 -27.80 -25.58
N PRO A 206 23.22 -27.22 -25.11
CA PRO A 206 24.25 -28.10 -24.55
C PRO A 206 25.04 -27.56 -23.34
N ALA A 207 25.52 -28.55 -22.56
CA ALA A 207 26.80 -28.67 -21.83
C ALA A 207 27.25 -27.60 -20.81
N ALA A 208 27.12 -28.01 -19.53
CA ALA A 208 28.15 -28.04 -18.49
C ALA A 208 29.16 -26.88 -18.36
N VAL A 209 29.00 -26.08 -17.30
CA VAL A 209 30.13 -25.46 -16.57
C VAL A 209 29.98 -25.73 -15.07
N ARG A 210 31.08 -26.23 -14.48
CA ARG A 210 31.24 -26.70 -13.10
C ARG A 210 30.93 -25.62 -12.05
N ALA A 211 30.35 -26.07 -10.93
CA ALA A 211 30.16 -25.30 -9.71
C ALA A 211 31.45 -25.20 -8.86
N PRO A 212 31.64 -24.10 -8.11
CA PRO A 212 32.43 -24.13 -6.89
C PRO A 212 31.55 -24.23 -5.63
N SER A 213 31.93 -25.22 -4.81
CA SER A 213 31.76 -25.40 -3.37
C SER A 213 30.97 -24.39 -2.52
N ARG A 214 29.89 -24.92 -1.93
CA ARG A 214 29.33 -24.74 -0.58
C ARG A 214 29.93 -23.63 0.30
N ILE A 215 29.12 -22.60 0.58
CA ILE A 215 29.20 -21.79 1.80
C ILE A 215 27.93 -22.08 2.62
N ARG A 216 28.11 -22.54 3.86
CA ARG A 216 27.03 -22.80 4.82
C ARG A 216 26.40 -21.46 5.26
N PRO A 217 25.06 -21.31 5.31
CA PRO A 217 24.46 -20.19 6.00
C PRO A 217 24.44 -20.46 7.51
N SER A 218 24.97 -19.52 8.27
CA SER A 218 24.83 -19.41 9.72
C SER A 218 23.37 -19.09 10.09
N ALA A 219 22.87 -19.74 11.14
CA ALA A 219 21.51 -19.56 11.65
C ALA A 219 21.26 -18.12 12.14
N PRO A 220 20.07 -17.54 11.93
CA PRO A 220 19.72 -16.28 12.57
C PRO A 220 19.44 -16.50 14.06
N ARG A 221 20.01 -15.62 14.90
CA ARG A 221 19.75 -15.55 16.33
C ARG A 221 18.29 -15.19 16.58
N ALA A 222 17.63 -15.96 17.44
CA ALA A 222 16.30 -15.68 17.97
C ALA A 222 16.30 -14.38 18.80
N GLY A 223 15.33 -13.50 18.59
CA GLY A 223 15.21 -12.30 19.40
C GLY A 223 14.22 -11.23 18.92
N ALA A 224 12.96 -11.59 18.71
CA ALA A 224 11.86 -10.62 18.77
C ALA A 224 10.59 -11.34 19.24
N ARG A 225 10.37 -11.33 20.54
CA ARG A 225 9.16 -11.89 21.17
C ARG A 225 8.10 -10.79 21.11
N TRP A 226 7.09 -10.96 20.26
CA TRP A 226 5.93 -10.07 20.21
C TRP A 226 5.04 -10.34 21.44
N PRO A 227 4.47 -9.30 22.09
CA PRO A 227 3.53 -9.51 23.18
C PRO A 227 2.30 -10.27 22.65
N SER A 228 1.98 -11.38 23.31
CA SER A 228 0.81 -12.20 23.01
C SER A 228 -0.47 -11.38 23.23
N GLY A 229 -1.23 -11.14 22.16
CA GLY A 229 -2.54 -10.45 22.23
C GLY A 229 -2.80 -9.41 21.14
N THR A 230 -1.82 -9.10 20.28
CA THR A 230 -2.04 -8.18 19.15
C THR A 230 -2.75 -8.90 18.01
N ASP A 231 -3.98 -8.50 17.71
CA ASP A 231 -4.68 -8.92 16.50
C ASP A 231 -3.92 -8.36 15.29
N LEU A 232 -3.25 -9.24 14.55
CA LEU A 232 -2.42 -8.90 13.38
C LEU A 232 -3.27 -8.41 12.19
N ARG A 233 -4.61 -8.48 12.27
CA ARG A 233 -5.51 -8.01 11.21
C ARG A 233 -5.68 -6.49 11.16
N SER A 234 -5.24 -5.75 12.18
CA SER A 234 -5.44 -4.30 12.29
C SER A 234 -4.15 -3.47 12.29
N LEU A 235 -2.98 -4.08 12.10
CA LEU A 235 -1.69 -3.43 12.34
C LEU A 235 -0.61 -3.64 11.27
N VAL A 236 -0.93 -4.28 10.14
CA VAL A 236 -0.02 -4.36 8.99
C VAL A 236 -0.72 -3.98 7.71
#